data_AF-A0A1F5ZNV8-F1
#
_entry.id   AF-A0A1F5ZNV8-F1
#
_cell.length_a   1.000
_cell.length_b   1.000
_cell.length_c   1.000
_cell.angle_alpha   90.00
_cell.angle_beta   90.00
_cell.angle_gamma   90.00
#
_symmetry.space_group_name_H-M   'P 1'
#
loop_
_entity.id
_entity.type
_entity.pdbx_description
1 polymer ?
#
loop_
_entity_poly.entity_id
_entity_poly.type
_entity_poly.pdbx_seq_one_letter_code
_entity_poly.pdbx_strand_id
1 'polypeptide(L)'
;MKRFFIILLLLLTVRVPVYANYVLPYPSYMPGHTLYKISRVLDDLKRYWYWGTIAQAKYHQGLSDKYLVEAKTLFEYKQYLLALEALVRSDQHFPKGIRESRDEHISVLTKLKTELPEAFVWQDEHQEPRSLNIHEALNRSMGIRNQ
;
A
#
# COMPACT_ATOMS: atom_id res chain seq x y z
N MET A 1 -23.58 -24.12 -42.90
CA MET A 1 -23.72 -24.25 -41.42
C MET A 1 -22.45 -24.80 -40.75
N LYS A 2 -21.90 -25.97 -41.11
CA LYS A 2 -20.68 -26.52 -40.47
C LYS A 2 -19.45 -25.59 -40.50
N ARG A 3 -19.19 -24.89 -41.62
CA ARG A 3 -18.05 -23.95 -41.74
C ARG A 3 -18.17 -22.72 -40.82
N PHE A 4 -19.39 -22.25 -40.57
CA PHE A 4 -19.66 -21.16 -39.65
C PHE A 4 -19.36 -21.59 -38.20
N PHE A 5 -19.72 -22.83 -37.85
CA PHE A 5 -19.44 -23.41 -36.54
C PHE A 5 -17.94 -23.58 -36.28
N ILE A 6 -17.16 -23.95 -37.31
CA ILE A 6 -15.69 -24.07 -37.21
C ILE A 6 -15.04 -22.69 -37.00
N ILE A 7 -15.50 -21.65 -37.71
CA ILE A 7 -14.98 -20.28 -37.54
C ILE A 7 -15.34 -19.72 -36.15
N LEU A 8 -16.55 -19.97 -35.68
CA LEU A 8 -16.99 -19.60 -34.32
C LEU A 8 -16.18 -20.32 -33.23
N LEU A 9 -15.88 -21.61 -33.43
CA LEU A 9 -15.04 -22.39 -32.52
C LEU A 9 -13.59 -21.86 -32.51
N LEU A 10 -13.06 -21.46 -33.67
CA LEU A 10 -11.70 -20.91 -33.77
C LEU A 10 -11.59 -19.56 -33.05
N LEU A 11 -12.61 -18.69 -33.13
CA LEU A 11 -12.67 -17.41 -32.43
C LEU A 11 -12.68 -17.57 -30.90
N LEU A 12 -13.26 -18.66 -30.37
CA LEU A 12 -13.27 -18.96 -28.93
C LEU A 12 -11.92 -19.46 -28.39
N THR A 13 -10.97 -19.83 -29.26
CA THR A 13 -9.63 -20.31 -28.86
C THR A 13 -8.58 -19.21 -28.78
N VAL A 14 -8.89 -18.00 -29.25
CA VAL A 14 -7.97 -16.86 -29.18
C VAL A 14 -7.90 -16.39 -27.73
N ARG A 15 -6.85 -16.79 -27.02
CA ARG A 15 -6.54 -16.25 -25.70
C ARG A 15 -5.93 -14.87 -25.86
N VAL A 16 -6.72 -13.82 -25.62
CA VAL A 16 -6.20 -12.47 -25.49
C VAL A 16 -5.49 -12.37 -24.13
N PRO A 17 -4.19 -12.01 -24.08
CA PRO A 17 -3.53 -11.78 -22.80
C PRO A 17 -4.11 -10.49 -22.19
N VAL A 18 -4.83 -10.64 -21.08
CA VAL A 18 -5.30 -9.50 -20.28
C VAL A 18 -4.21 -9.18 -19.27
N TYR A 19 -3.53 -8.05 -19.46
CA TYR A 19 -2.62 -7.49 -18.47
C TYR A 19 -3.39 -6.44 -17.66
N ALA A 20 -3.58 -6.70 -16.37
CA ALA A 20 -4.01 -5.67 -15.44
C ALA A 20 -2.75 -5.09 -14.78
N ASN A 21 -2.51 -3.79 -14.98
CA ASN A 21 -1.49 -3.10 -14.20
C ASN A 21 -1.92 -3.10 -12.74
N TYR A 22 -0.97 -3.31 -11.84
CA TYR A 22 -1.22 -3.19 -10.41
C TYR A 22 -1.54 -1.73 -10.09
N VAL A 23 -2.62 -1.48 -9.36
CA VAL A 23 -3.05 -0.12 -9.00
C VAL A 23 -3.28 -0.07 -7.50
N LEU A 24 -2.59 0.86 -6.84
CA LEU A 24 -2.81 1.13 -5.43
C LEU A 24 -4.22 1.69 -5.18
N PRO A 25 -4.84 1.37 -4.05
CA PRO A 25 -6.19 1.83 -3.74
C PRO A 25 -6.21 3.36 -3.52
N TYR A 26 -7.40 3.94 -3.62
CA TYR A 26 -7.61 5.34 -3.21
C TYR A 26 -7.41 5.48 -1.69
N PRO A 27 -6.86 6.60 -1.20
CA PRO A 27 -6.77 6.87 0.24
C PRO A 27 -8.14 6.74 0.91
N SER A 28 -8.21 5.95 1.99
CA SER A 28 -9.42 5.83 2.80
C SER A 28 -9.57 7.05 3.71
N TYR A 29 -10.37 6.93 4.77
CA TYR A 29 -10.42 7.93 5.84
C TYR A 29 -9.01 8.15 6.40
N MET A 30 -8.67 9.41 6.67
CA MET A 30 -7.37 9.82 7.20
C MET A 30 -7.38 9.91 8.73
N PRO A 31 -6.22 9.78 9.40
CA PRO A 31 -6.07 10.08 10.81
C PRO A 31 -6.60 11.50 11.12
N GLY A 32 -7.47 11.62 12.11
CA GLY A 32 -8.15 12.88 12.49
C GLY A 32 -9.66 12.88 12.24
N HIS A 33 -10.17 12.02 11.34
CA HIS A 33 -11.61 11.87 11.13
C HIS A 33 -12.22 10.78 12.06
N THR A 34 -13.47 10.93 12.49
CA THR A 34 -14.14 9.92 13.36
C THR A 34 -14.27 8.56 12.69
N LEU A 35 -14.61 8.55 11.41
CA LEU A 35 -14.73 7.32 10.61
C LEU A 35 -13.40 6.58 10.43
N TYR A 36 -12.26 7.23 10.69
CA TYR A 36 -10.96 6.56 10.66
C TYR A 36 -10.90 5.42 11.67
N LYS A 37 -11.29 5.68 12.92
CA LYS A 37 -11.28 4.69 14.00
C LYS A 37 -12.19 3.52 13.67
N ILE A 38 -13.38 3.81 13.13
CA ILE A 38 -14.35 2.80 12.71
C ILE A 38 -13.77 1.95 11.58
N SER A 39 -13.19 2.56 10.55
CA SER A 39 -12.61 1.82 9.44
C SER A 39 -11.47 0.90 9.89
N ARG A 40 -10.64 1.32 10.84
CA ARG A 40 -9.59 0.46 11.43
C ARG A 40 -10.15 -0.75 12.15
N VAL A 41 -11.17 -0.56 13.00
CA VAL A 41 -11.82 -1.68 13.68
C VAL A 41 -12.43 -2.65 12.66
N LEU A 42 -13.10 -2.12 11.63
CA LEU A 42 -13.64 -2.96 10.56
C LEU A 42 -12.54 -3.71 9.80
N ASP A 43 -11.39 -3.10 9.57
CA ASP A 43 -10.26 -3.74 8.91
C ASP A 43 -9.65 -4.87 9.74
N ASP A 44 -9.59 -4.71 11.07
CA ASP A 44 -9.17 -5.78 11.97
C ASP A 44 -10.19 -6.92 11.99
N LEU A 45 -11.49 -6.61 12.04
CA LEU A 45 -12.57 -7.60 12.01
C LEU A 45 -12.64 -8.35 10.68
N LYS A 46 -12.31 -7.70 9.56
CA LYS A 46 -12.25 -8.36 8.25
C LYS A 46 -11.31 -9.55 8.25
N ARG A 47 -10.26 -9.57 9.08
CA ARG A 47 -9.31 -10.69 9.17
C ARG A 47 -10.01 -12.04 9.35
N TYR A 48 -11.12 -12.09 10.08
CA TYR A 48 -11.89 -13.32 10.31
C TYR A 48 -12.56 -13.87 9.04
N TRP A 49 -12.89 -13.00 8.07
CA TRP A 49 -13.44 -13.40 6.77
C TRP A 49 -12.36 -13.85 5.78
N TYR A 50 -11.10 -13.45 5.96
CA TYR A 50 -9.98 -13.88 5.11
C TYR A 50 -9.32 -15.15 5.65
N TRP A 51 -10.02 -16.27 5.52
CA TRP A 51 -9.54 -17.58 5.97
C TRP A 51 -8.65 -18.27 4.93
N GLY A 52 -7.59 -18.95 5.39
CA GLY A 52 -6.61 -19.65 4.53
C GLY A 52 -5.41 -18.80 4.10
N THR A 53 -4.35 -19.46 3.61
CA THR A 53 -3.05 -18.81 3.33
C THR A 53 -3.13 -17.74 2.24
N ILE A 54 -3.80 -18.04 1.13
CA ILE A 54 -3.94 -17.12 -0.01
C ILE A 54 -4.82 -15.92 0.36
N ALA A 55 -5.92 -16.16 1.09
CA ALA A 55 -6.81 -15.08 1.52
C ALA A 55 -6.11 -14.17 2.54
N GLN A 56 -5.35 -14.74 3.49
CA GLN A 56 -4.55 -13.96 4.43
C GLN A 56 -3.46 -13.14 3.73
N ALA A 57 -2.79 -13.71 2.73
CA ALA A 57 -1.82 -12.96 1.92
C ALA A 57 -2.48 -11.75 1.25
N LYS A 58 -3.66 -11.92 0.64
CA LYS A 58 -4.44 -10.82 0.03
C LYS A 58 -4.91 -9.78 1.05
N TYR A 59 -5.32 -10.22 2.24
CA TYR A 59 -5.71 -9.34 3.33
C TYR A 59 -4.54 -8.44 3.75
N HIS A 60 -3.38 -9.04 4.00
CA HIS A 60 -2.18 -8.32 4.38
C HIS A 60 -1.67 -7.41 3.25
N GLN A 61 -1.71 -7.88 2.01
CA GLN A 61 -1.45 -7.05 0.82
C GLN A 61 -2.32 -5.79 0.82
N GLY A 62 -3.64 -5.94 0.94
CA GLY A 62 -4.56 -4.81 0.89
C GLY A 62 -4.36 -3.81 2.03
N LEU A 63 -4.03 -4.28 3.24
CA LEU A 63 -3.66 -3.40 4.35
C LEU A 63 -2.36 -2.66 4.11
N SER A 64 -1.36 -3.38 3.61
CA SER A 64 -0.07 -2.81 3.25
C SER A 64 -0.22 -1.70 2.21
N ASP A 65 -0.98 -1.94 1.13
CA ASP A 65 -1.26 -0.96 0.09
C ASP A 65 -2.01 0.25 0.66
N LYS A 66 -3.08 0.00 1.44
CA LYS A 66 -3.88 1.06 2.07
C LYS A 66 -3.00 1.99 2.90
N TYR A 67 -2.17 1.42 3.78
CA TYR A 67 -1.33 2.22 4.67
C TYR A 67 -0.17 2.91 3.95
N LEU A 68 0.33 2.35 2.84
CA LEU A 68 1.31 3.06 2.00
C LEU A 68 0.70 4.31 1.38
N VAL A 69 -0.52 4.19 0.84
CA VAL A 69 -1.26 5.31 0.27
C VAL A 69 -1.58 6.35 1.34
N GLU A 70 -2.00 5.92 2.53
CA GLU A 70 -2.20 6.79 3.70
C GLU A 70 -0.91 7.55 4.04
N ALA A 71 0.23 6.85 4.14
CA ALA A 71 1.53 7.46 4.40
C ALA A 71 1.89 8.50 3.33
N LYS A 72 1.75 8.15 2.04
CA LYS A 72 1.98 9.05 0.91
C LYS A 72 1.16 10.33 1.03
N THR A 73 -0.14 10.22 1.27
CA THR A 73 -1.02 11.39 1.40
C THR A 73 -0.65 12.24 2.62
N LEU A 74 -0.28 11.62 3.74
CA LEU A 74 0.17 12.35 4.93
C LEU A 74 1.50 13.08 4.69
N PHE A 75 2.42 12.48 3.93
CA PHE A 75 3.66 13.14 3.48
C PHE A 75 3.36 14.36 2.60
N GLU A 76 2.42 14.24 1.66
CA GLU A 76 1.96 15.36 0.81
C GLU A 76 1.39 16.52 1.66
N TYR A 77 0.69 16.20 2.74
CA TYR A 77 0.16 17.18 3.69
C TYR A 77 1.18 17.63 4.75
N LYS A 78 2.45 17.23 4.64
CA LYS A 78 3.53 17.55 5.59
C LYS A 78 3.28 17.07 7.03
N GLN A 79 2.39 16.09 7.22
CA GLN A 79 2.08 15.49 8.51
C GLN A 79 3.06 14.35 8.79
N TYR A 80 4.36 14.67 8.92
CA TYR A 80 5.44 13.68 8.89
C TYR A 80 5.39 12.63 9.99
N LEU A 81 4.97 13.01 11.21
CA LEU A 81 4.82 12.05 12.31
C LEU A 81 3.80 10.94 11.96
N LEU A 82 2.60 11.36 11.54
CA LEU A 82 1.53 10.44 11.16
C LEU A 82 1.90 9.64 9.90
N ALA A 83 2.58 10.27 8.95
CA ALA A 83 3.04 9.60 7.73
C ALA A 83 4.03 8.46 8.03
N LEU A 84 4.97 8.70 8.95
CA LEU A 84 5.92 7.67 9.40
C LEU A 84 5.23 6.54 10.16
N GLU A 85 4.23 6.85 10.98
CA GLU A 85 3.43 5.81 11.64
C GLU A 85 2.62 4.96 10.64
N ALA A 86 2.01 5.59 9.64
CA ALA A 86 1.29 4.88 8.58
C ALA A 86 2.25 4.02 7.75
N LEU A 87 3.46 4.52 7.46
CA LEU A 87 4.50 3.77 6.75
C LEU A 87 4.91 2.51 7.53
N VAL A 88 5.11 2.62 8.84
CA VAL A 88 5.42 1.46 9.70
C VAL A 88 4.28 0.43 9.68
N ARG A 89 3.02 0.87 9.65
CA ARG A 89 1.87 -0.06 9.54
C ARG A 89 1.81 -0.74 8.19
N SER A 90 2.15 -0.02 7.12
CA SER A 90 2.31 -0.62 5.78
C SER A 90 3.36 -1.71 5.81
N ASP A 91 4.53 -1.42 6.40
CA ASP A 91 5.65 -2.36 6.53
C ASP A 91 5.26 -3.64 7.29
N GLN A 92 4.48 -3.52 8.37
CA GLN A 92 4.02 -4.65 9.19
C GLN A 92 3.11 -5.63 8.43
N HIS A 93 2.39 -5.14 7.42
CA HIS A 93 1.46 -5.94 6.64
C HIS A 93 2.01 -6.34 5.28
N PHE A 94 3.22 -5.94 4.90
CA PHE A 94 3.76 -6.22 3.58
C PHE A 94 3.95 -7.74 3.39
N PRO A 95 3.23 -8.39 2.46
CA PRO A 95 3.36 -9.82 2.23
C PRO A 95 4.62 -10.11 1.42
N LYS A 96 5.42 -11.08 1.86
CA LYS A 96 6.58 -11.54 1.09
C LYS A 96 6.14 -12.26 -0.17
N GLY A 97 6.83 -12.02 -1.29
CA GLY A 97 6.68 -12.78 -2.53
C GLY A 97 5.62 -12.28 -3.52
N ILE A 98 4.99 -11.11 -3.31
CA ILE A 98 4.05 -10.52 -4.28
C ILE A 98 4.77 -9.44 -5.10
N ARG A 99 5.24 -9.85 -6.28
CA ARG A 99 6.14 -9.04 -7.11
C ARG A 99 5.50 -7.74 -7.60
N GLU A 100 4.23 -7.79 -8.01
CA GLU A 100 3.53 -6.64 -8.57
C GLU A 100 3.31 -5.54 -7.51
N SER A 101 2.91 -5.92 -6.29
CA SER A 101 2.76 -4.99 -5.15
C SER A 101 4.11 -4.39 -4.75
N ARG A 102 5.16 -5.20 -4.74
CA ARG A 102 6.53 -4.74 -4.46
C ARG A 102 6.96 -3.63 -5.40
N ASP A 103 6.85 -3.85 -6.71
CA ASP A 103 7.40 -2.94 -7.70
C ASP A 103 6.70 -1.57 -7.63
N GLU A 104 5.37 -1.56 -7.46
CA GLU A 104 4.60 -0.33 -7.27
C GLU A 104 4.93 0.36 -5.93
N HIS A 105 5.08 -0.41 -4.85
CA HIS A 105 5.50 0.13 -3.56
C HIS A 105 6.88 0.81 -3.63
N ILE A 106 7.85 0.16 -4.28
CA ILE A 106 9.21 0.70 -4.45
C ILE A 106 9.16 1.98 -5.29
N SER A 107 8.35 2.02 -6.35
CA SER A 107 8.13 3.22 -7.16
C SER A 107 7.66 4.41 -6.31
N VAL A 108 6.62 4.21 -5.49
CA VAL A 108 6.10 5.24 -4.58
C VAL A 108 7.14 5.68 -3.54
N LEU A 109 7.83 4.74 -2.90
CA LEU A 109 8.82 5.07 -1.87
C LEU A 109 10.03 5.81 -2.45
N THR A 110 10.46 5.46 -3.65
CA THR A 110 11.55 6.14 -4.35
C THR A 110 11.15 7.57 -4.66
N LYS A 111 9.92 7.77 -5.16
CA LYS A 111 9.38 9.11 -5.42
C LYS A 111 9.32 9.95 -4.14
N LEU A 112 8.77 9.41 -3.06
CA LEU A 112 8.73 10.10 -1.76
C LEU A 112 10.13 10.49 -1.27
N LYS A 113 11.13 9.60 -1.42
CA LYS A 113 12.51 9.91 -1.04
C LYS A 113 13.10 11.07 -1.85
N THR A 114 12.72 11.22 -3.12
CA THR A 114 13.18 12.35 -3.96
C THR A 114 12.50 13.68 -3.60
N GLU A 115 11.26 13.64 -3.12
CA GLU A 115 10.45 14.84 -2.87
C GLU A 115 10.55 15.35 -1.42
N LEU A 116 10.93 14.48 -0.48
CA LEU A 116 10.92 14.77 0.96
C LEU A 116 12.31 15.11 1.51
N PRO A 117 12.39 15.94 2.56
CA PRO A 117 13.65 16.21 3.25
C PRO A 117 14.20 14.94 3.91
N GLU A 118 15.52 14.91 4.11
CA GLU A 118 16.21 13.78 4.76
C GLU A 118 15.69 13.54 6.18
N ALA A 119 15.61 14.62 6.96
CA ALA A 119 15.09 14.62 8.30
C ALA A 119 14.22 15.85 8.55
N PHE A 120 13.38 15.77 9.56
CA PHE A 120 12.51 16.85 10.00
C PHE A 120 12.51 16.94 11.53
N VAL A 121 12.68 18.14 12.09
CA VAL A 121 12.52 18.37 13.52
C VAL A 121 11.06 18.67 13.79
N TRP A 122 10.35 17.72 14.38
CA TRP A 122 8.98 17.87 14.80
C TRP A 122 8.94 18.41 16.23
N GLN A 123 8.17 19.47 16.45
CA GLN A 123 8.01 20.08 17.77
C GLN A 123 6.52 20.31 18.02
N ASP A 124 6.03 19.76 19.12
CA ASP A 124 4.73 20.12 19.70
C ASP A 124 4.92 21.33 20.62
N GLU A 125 3.86 22.11 20.84
CA GLU A 125 3.87 23.23 21.79
C GLU A 125 4.21 22.79 23.22
N HIS A 126 3.94 21.52 23.56
CA HIS A 126 4.09 20.99 24.93
C HIS A 126 5.14 19.89 25.06
N GLN A 127 5.91 19.58 24.01
CA GLN A 127 6.87 18.47 24.02
C GLN A 127 8.25 18.89 23.50
N GLU A 128 9.27 18.20 23.99
CA GLU A 128 10.63 18.36 23.48
C GLU A 128 10.69 18.06 21.98
N PRO A 129 11.47 18.84 21.20
CA PRO A 129 11.64 18.59 19.77
C PRO A 129 12.15 17.17 19.49
N ARG A 130 11.50 16.50 18.55
CA ARG A 130 11.86 15.16 18.09
C ARG A 130 12.38 15.21 16.65
N SER A 131 13.57 14.68 16.43
CA SER A 131 14.09 14.47 15.08
C SER A 131 13.44 13.25 14.43
N LEU A 132 12.87 13.42 13.24
CA LEU A 132 12.28 12.39 12.41
C LEU A 132 13.18 12.14 11.21
N ASN A 133 13.86 10.99 11.16
CA ASN A 133 14.70 10.61 10.02
C ASN A 133 13.83 9.94 8.93
N ILE A 134 13.39 10.73 7.96
CA ILE A 134 12.43 10.31 6.92
C ILE A 134 13.11 9.39 5.92
N HIS A 135 14.31 9.75 5.46
CA HIS A 135 15.03 8.94 4.48
C HIS A 135 15.42 7.57 5.04
N GLU A 136 15.84 7.50 6.31
CA GLU A 136 16.09 6.22 6.97
C GLU A 136 14.84 5.34 7.02
N ALA A 137 13.68 5.91 7.37
CA ALA A 137 12.43 5.18 7.39
C ALA A 137 12.03 4.67 6.00
N LEU A 138 12.18 5.49 4.96
CA LEU A 138 11.92 5.10 3.57
C LEU A 138 12.89 4.00 3.10
N ASN A 139 14.18 4.11 3.41
CA ASN A 139 15.18 3.09 3.08
C ASN A 139 14.87 1.76 3.77
N ARG A 140 14.51 1.78 5.05
CA ARG A 140 14.08 0.59 5.78
C ARG A 140 12.85 -0.05 5.13
N SER A 141 11.85 0.77 4.79
CA SER A 141 10.62 0.33 4.15
C SER A 141 10.89 -0.32 2.77
N MET A 142 11.78 0.27 1.96
CA MET A 142 12.25 -0.32 0.71
C MET A 142 13.00 -1.64 0.93
N GLY A 143 13.83 -1.71 1.98
CA GLY A 143 14.53 -2.92 2.38
C GLY A 143 13.57 -4.08 2.70
N ILE A 144 12.46 -3.81 3.39
CA ILE A 144 11.42 -4.82 3.68
C ILE A 144 10.77 -5.36 2.40
N ARG A 145 10.56 -4.49 1.40
CA ARG A 145 9.95 -4.88 0.12
C ARG A 145 10.89 -5.69 -0.77
N ASN A 146 12.20 -5.52 -0.62
CA ASN A 146 13.21 -6.20 -1.42
C ASN A 146 13.66 -7.56 -0.85
N GLN A 147 13.11 -8.00 0.29
CA GLN A 147 13.33 -9.35 0.86
C GLN A 147 12.44 -10.40 0.20
#